data_AF-X0XXH6-F1
#
_entry.id   AF-X0XXH6-F1
#
_cell.length_a   1.000
_cell.length_b   1.000
_cell.length_c   1.000
_cell.angle_alpha   90.00
_cell.angle_beta   90.00
_cell.angle_gamma   90.00
#
_symmetry.space_group_name_H-M   'P 1'
#
loop_
_entity.id
_entity.type
_entity.pdbx_description
1 polymer ?
#
loop_
_entity_poly.entity_id
_entity_poly.type
_entity_poly.pdbx_seq_one_letter_code
_entity_poly.pdbx_strand_id
1 'polypeptide(L)'
;GNSTTAKTEAIGRLVSLALRSGLKVDAIVEQLEGIGGEHPVFQKDGLVLSIPDAIAKVLGNRYLKGEGKKVLRKERSLMGEKCPECREPITFEEGCMTCHYCGYTRCS
;
A
#
# COMPACT_ATOMS: atom_id res chain seq x y z
N GLY A 1 -4.95 16.94 -11.34
CA GLY A 1 -5.24 15.66 -10.66
C GLY A 1 -6.65 15.63 -10.08
N ASN A 2 -7.69 15.66 -10.91
CA ASN A 2 -9.08 15.63 -10.41
C ASN A 2 -9.53 14.21 -10.06
N SER A 3 -8.99 13.19 -10.75
CA SER A 3 -9.34 11.78 -10.53
C SER A 3 -8.83 11.25 -9.19
N THR A 4 -7.61 11.61 -8.76
CA THR A 4 -7.04 11.20 -7.47
C THR A 4 -7.82 11.80 -6.30
N THR A 5 -8.17 13.08 -6.37
CA THR A 5 -9.00 13.74 -5.36
C THR A 5 -10.39 13.13 -5.28
N ALA A 6 -11.05 12.89 -6.42
CA ALA A 6 -12.37 12.26 -6.45
C ALA A 6 -12.36 10.84 -5.87
N LYS A 7 -11.37 10.02 -6.22
CA LYS A 7 -11.19 8.67 -5.64
C LYS A 7 -10.96 8.74 -4.13
N THR A 8 -10.14 9.69 -3.66
CA THR A 8 -9.86 9.90 -2.24
C THR A 8 -11.12 10.31 -1.47
N GLU A 9 -11.90 11.24 -2.02
CA GLU A 9 -13.15 11.69 -1.42
C GLU A 9 -14.16 10.54 -1.33
N ALA A 10 -14.30 9.75 -2.39
CA ALA A 10 -15.17 8.58 -2.40
C ALA A 10 -14.78 7.59 -1.29
N ILE A 11 -13.49 7.26 -1.16
CA ILE A 11 -12.99 6.38 -0.10
C ILE A 11 -13.26 6.99 1.28
N GLY A 12 -13.00 8.28 1.47
CA GLY A 12 -13.25 8.99 2.73
C GLY A 12 -14.72 8.95 3.16
N ARG A 13 -15.65 9.13 2.20
CA ARG A 13 -17.09 9.03 2.44
C ARG A 13 -17.51 7.61 2.85
N LEU A 14 -16.95 6.59 2.19
CA LEU A 14 -17.23 5.18 2.52
C LEU A 14 -16.69 4.81 3.91
N VAL A 15 -15.46 5.21 4.24
CA VAL A 15 -14.87 5.00 5.57
C VAL A 15 -15.70 5.71 6.64
N SER A 16 -16.12 6.95 6.39
CA SER A 16 -16.98 7.70 7.30
C SER A 16 -18.33 7.02 7.53
N LEU A 17 -18.95 6.49 6.47
CA LEU A 17 -20.18 5.71 6.57
C LEU A 17 -19.95 4.43 7.40
N ALA A 18 -18.90 3.67 7.10
CA ALA A 18 -18.56 2.44 7.81
C ALA A 18 -18.42 2.67 9.33
N LEU A 19 -17.69 3.71 9.73
CA LEU A 19 -17.53 4.08 11.13
C LEU A 19 -18.87 4.44 11.80
N ARG A 20 -19.74 5.21 11.12
CA ARG A 20 -21.08 5.53 11.66
C ARG A 20 -21.99 4.31 11.75
N SER A 21 -21.77 3.30 10.90
CA SER A 21 -22.49 2.02 10.95
C SER A 21 -22.00 1.08 12.05
N GLY A 22 -21.03 1.49 12.88
CA GLY A 22 -20.54 0.69 14.01
C GLY A 22 -19.47 -0.33 13.66
N LEU A 23 -18.89 -0.27 12.45
CA LEU A 23 -17.72 -1.09 12.10
C LEU A 23 -16.53 -0.66 12.94
N LYS A 24 -15.78 -1.65 13.46
CA LYS A 24 -14.58 -1.39 14.23
C LYS A 24 -13.46 -0.88 13.33
N VAL A 25 -12.60 -0.04 13.91
CA VAL A 25 -11.49 0.59 13.16
C VAL A 25 -10.51 -0.46 12.65
N ASP A 26 -10.25 -1.53 13.41
CA ASP A 26 -9.34 -2.62 13.00
C ASP A 26 -9.82 -3.31 11.72
N ALA A 27 -11.12 -3.58 11.60
CA ALA A 27 -11.70 -4.17 10.40
C ALA A 27 -11.52 -3.28 9.17
N ILE A 28 -11.65 -1.96 9.32
CA ILE A 28 -11.44 -1.00 8.21
C ILE A 28 -9.96 -0.92 7.83
N VAL A 29 -9.06 -0.88 8.82
CA VAL A 29 -7.61 -0.85 8.59
C VAL A 29 -7.16 -2.10 7.83
N GLU A 30 -7.64 -3.28 8.23
CA GLU A 30 -7.29 -4.55 7.57
C GLU A 30 -7.67 -4.58 6.08
N GLN A 31 -8.77 -3.94 5.70
CA GLN A 31 -9.19 -3.86 4.30
C GLN A 31 -8.36 -2.87 3.47
N LEU A 32 -7.84 -1.81 4.09
CA LEU A 32 -7.17 -0.72 3.39
C LEU A 32 -5.64 -0.84 3.39
N GLU A 33 -5.06 -1.48 4.42
CA GLU A 33 -3.63 -1.66 4.58
C GLU A 33 -3.06 -2.56 3.48
N GLY A 34 -1.93 -2.16 2.91
CA GLY A 34 -1.23 -2.95 1.90
C GLY A 34 -1.79 -2.80 0.49
N ILE A 35 -2.85 -2.01 0.27
CA ILE A 35 -3.32 -1.71 -1.08
C ILE A 35 -2.23 -0.94 -1.84
N GLY A 36 -1.71 -1.56 -2.90
CA GLY A 36 -0.68 -1.01 -3.78
C GLY A 36 -1.23 0.01 -4.77
N GLY A 37 -0.49 1.09 -5.00
CA GLY A 37 -0.73 2.06 -6.08
C GLY A 37 0.45 2.16 -7.03
N GLU A 38 0.30 2.93 -8.10
CA GLU A 38 1.34 3.16 -9.11
C GLU A 38 2.55 3.95 -8.55
N HIS A 39 2.36 4.69 -7.46
CA HIS A 39 3.37 5.59 -6.89
C HIS A 39 3.48 5.42 -5.37
N PRO A 40 4.25 4.43 -4.89
CA PRO A 40 4.55 4.30 -3.46
C PRO A 40 5.52 5.41 -3.01
N VAL A 41 5.33 5.95 -1.81
CA VAL A 41 6.13 7.06 -1.25
C VAL A 41 6.63 6.71 0.15
N PHE A 42 7.89 7.01 0.43
CA PHE A 42 8.45 6.89 1.78
C PHE A 42 8.11 8.12 2.61
N GLN A 43 7.44 7.90 3.75
CA GLN A 43 7.20 8.92 4.77
C GLN A 43 7.89 8.56 6.08
N LYS A 44 7.88 9.49 7.05
CA LYS A 44 8.53 9.32 8.36
C LYS A 44 8.07 8.05 9.11
N ASP A 45 6.81 7.66 8.93
CA ASP A 45 6.21 6.46 9.54
C ASP A 45 6.33 5.20 8.67
N GLY A 46 7.16 5.23 7.62
CA GLY A 46 7.45 4.10 6.74
C GLY A 46 6.93 4.27 5.31
N LEU A 47 6.98 3.17 4.55
CA LEU A 47 6.52 3.14 3.16
C LEU A 47 4.99 3.22 3.11
N VAL A 48 4.47 4.17 2.34
CA VAL A 48 3.06 4.32 2.01
C VAL A 48 2.87 3.89 0.56
N LEU A 49 2.03 2.88 0.35
CA LEU A 49 1.86 2.26 -0.97
C LEU A 49 0.90 2.99 -1.88
N SER A 50 -0.10 3.64 -1.29
CA SER A 50 -1.18 4.32 -1.99
C SER A 50 -1.97 5.19 -1.02
N ILE A 51 -2.97 5.90 -1.55
CA ILE A 51 -3.92 6.69 -0.77
C ILE A 51 -4.69 5.85 0.27
N PRO A 52 -5.33 4.71 -0.08
CA PRO A 52 -6.00 3.88 0.92
C PRO A 52 -5.04 3.32 1.98
N ASP A 53 -3.83 2.91 1.59
CA ASP A 53 -2.80 2.45 2.55
C ASP A 53 -2.38 3.57 3.53
N ALA A 54 -2.32 4.82 3.05
CA ALA A 54 -2.09 5.99 3.90
C ALA A 54 -3.21 6.17 4.95
N ILE A 55 -4.47 6.03 4.53
CA ILE A 55 -5.63 6.12 5.43
C ILE A 55 -5.55 5.01 6.48
N ALA A 56 -5.23 3.77 6.08
CA ALA A 56 -5.07 2.65 6.98
C ALA A 56 -4.01 2.91 8.06
N LYS A 57 -2.84 3.41 7.65
CA LYS A 57 -1.74 3.78 8.57
C LYS A 57 -2.15 4.87 9.55
N VAL A 58 -2.84 5.91 9.11
CA VAL A 58 -3.31 7.00 9.99
C VAL A 58 -4.34 6.48 11.00
N LEU A 59 -5.30 5.68 10.54
CA LEU A 59 -6.32 5.10 11.42
C LEU A 59 -5.70 4.13 12.44
N GLY A 60 -4.83 3.22 11.99
CA GLY A 60 -4.12 2.29 12.87
C GLY A 60 -3.25 3.03 13.89
N ASN A 61 -2.50 4.04 13.45
CA ASN A 61 -1.65 4.82 14.34
C ASN A 61 -2.43 5.61 15.39
N ARG A 62 -3.61 6.12 15.06
CA ARG A 62 -4.38 6.98 15.97
C ARG A 62 -5.30 6.22 16.91
N TYR A 63 -5.91 5.13 16.43
CA TYR A 63 -6.97 4.43 17.16
C TYR A 63 -6.56 3.06 17.69
N LEU A 64 -5.53 2.42 17.13
CA LEU A 64 -5.13 1.06 17.52
C LEU A 64 -3.83 1.00 18.35
N LYS A 65 -3.04 2.09 18.42
CA LYS A 65 -1.77 2.12 19.19
C LYS A 65 -1.91 1.93 20.72
N GLY A 66 -3.12 1.98 21.27
CA GLY A 66 -3.40 1.72 22.68
C GLY A 66 -3.63 0.24 23.03
N GLU A 67 -3.93 -0.59 22.02
CA GLU A 67 -4.05 -2.04 22.18
C GLU A 67 -2.74 -2.64 21.68
N GLY A 68 -2.03 -3.45 22.47
CA GLY A 68 -0.70 -3.98 22.16
C GLY A 68 -0.57 -4.86 20.88
N LYS A 69 -1.53 -4.79 19.95
CA LYS A 69 -1.38 -5.22 18.57
C LYS A 69 -0.39 -4.28 17.87
N LYS A 70 0.90 -4.63 17.92
CA LYS A 70 1.83 -4.24 16.85
C LYS A 70 1.16 -4.68 15.56
N VAL A 71 0.54 -3.74 14.83
CA VAL A 71 0.09 -3.94 13.44
C VAL A 71 1.25 -4.67 12.80
N LEU A 72 1.00 -5.91 12.36
CA LEU A 72 2.04 -6.81 11.90
C LEU A 72 2.84 -5.99 10.92
N ARG A 73 4.04 -5.61 11.33
CA ARG A 73 5.04 -5.04 10.44
C ARG A 73 5.29 -6.20 9.52
N LYS A 74 4.47 -6.32 8.46
CA LYS A 74 4.87 -7.00 7.26
C LYS A 74 6.00 -6.12 6.79
N GLU A 75 7.18 -6.36 7.37
CA GLU A 75 8.38 -6.59 6.61
C GLU A 75 7.94 -7.41 5.40
N ARG A 76 7.38 -6.72 4.41
CA ARG A 76 7.93 -6.82 3.09
C ARG A 76 9.38 -6.40 3.31
N SER A 77 10.16 -7.38 3.78
CA SER A 77 11.53 -7.54 3.36
C SER A 77 11.56 -7.06 1.94
N LEU A 78 12.56 -6.26 1.64
CA LEU A 78 12.98 -5.86 0.31
C LEU A 78 13.30 -7.14 -0.51
N MET A 79 12.32 -8.03 -0.67
CA MET A 79 12.37 -9.21 -1.50
C MET A 79 12.35 -8.64 -2.89
N GLY A 80 13.53 -8.71 -3.50
CA GLY A 80 13.81 -8.29 -4.86
C GLY A 80 12.61 -8.56 -5.75
N GLU A 81 12.27 -7.54 -6.51
CA GLU A 81 11.12 -7.51 -7.39
C GLU A 81 11.16 -8.77 -8.27
N LYS A 82 10.14 -9.61 -8.14
CA LYS A 82 10.01 -10.82 -8.95
C LYS A 82 9.32 -10.46 -10.25
N CYS A 83 9.76 -11.06 -11.35
CA CYS A 83 9.21 -10.83 -12.67
C CYS A 83 7.71 -11.15 -12.67
N PRO A 84 6.85 -10.27 -13.21
CA PRO A 84 5.41 -10.51 -13.27
C PRO A 84 5.04 -11.68 -14.20
N GLU A 85 5.93 -12.09 -15.11
CA GLU A 85 5.67 -13.19 -16.06
C GLU A 85 6.23 -14.53 -15.58
N CYS A 86 7.48 -14.59 -15.11
CA CYS A 86 8.13 -15.85 -14.73
C CYS A 86 8.45 -16.01 -13.24
N ARG A 87 8.22 -14.97 -12.42
CA ARG A 87 8.51 -14.93 -10.96
C ARG A 87 9.99 -15.11 -10.57
N GLU A 88 10.89 -15.09 -11.54
CA GLU A 88 12.34 -15.02 -11.31
C GLU A 88 12.74 -13.59 -10.85
N PRO A 89 13.82 -13.40 -10.07
CA PRO A 89 14.41 -12.09 -9.81
C PRO A 89 14.58 -11.26 -11.08
N ILE A 90 14.17 -9.98 -11.00
CA ILE A 90 14.48 -8.98 -12.01
C ILE A 90 15.65 -8.12 -11.55
N THR A 91 16.49 -7.73 -12.50
CA THR A 91 17.59 -6.80 -12.28
C THR A 91 17.15 -5.41 -12.70
N PHE A 92 17.57 -4.38 -11.97
CA PHE A 92 17.38 -3.01 -12.41
C PHE A 92 18.65 -2.53 -13.12
N GLU A 93 18.57 -2.33 -14.44
CA GLU A 93 19.66 -1.83 -15.27
C GLU A 93 19.16 -0.65 -16.11
N GLU A 94 19.97 0.43 -16.19
CA GLU A 94 19.71 1.59 -17.04
C GLU A 94 18.34 2.29 -16.86
N GLY A 95 17.72 2.17 -15.67
CA GLY A 95 16.39 2.75 -15.41
C GLY A 95 15.23 1.82 -15.76
N CYS A 96 15.51 0.57 -16.12
CA CYS A 96 14.54 -0.44 -16.49
C CYS A 96 14.65 -1.69 -15.60
N MET A 97 13.49 -2.24 -15.22
CA MET A 97 13.37 -3.55 -14.60
C MET A 97 13.47 -4.60 -15.70
N THR A 98 14.55 -5.38 -15.74
CA THR A 98 14.83 -6.38 -16.77
C THR A 98 14.89 -7.78 -16.16
N CYS A 99 14.15 -8.73 -16.73
CA CYS A 99 14.24 -10.14 -16.39
C CYS A 99 15.04 -10.89 -17.44
N HIS A 100 16.21 -11.42 -17.07
CA HIS A 100 17.06 -12.19 -17.99
C HIS A 100 16.50 -13.59 -18.34
N TYR A 101 15.46 -14.05 -17.64
CA TYR A 101 14.89 -15.40 -17.86
C TYR A 101 13.77 -15.43 -18.90
N CYS A 102 12.91 -14.39 -18.94
CA CYS A 102 11.79 -14.31 -19.89
C CYS A 102 11.87 -13.12 -20.85
N GLY A 103 12.82 -12.21 -20.65
CA GLY A 103 12.98 -11.01 -21.49
C GLY A 103 12.01 -9.87 -21.15
N TYR A 104 11.28 -9.95 -20.03
CA TYR A 104 10.44 -8.86 -19.54
C TYR A 104 11.30 -7.62 -19.23
N THR A 105 10.97 -6.49 -19.85
CA THR A 105 11.62 -5.19 -19.56
C THR A 105 10.56 -4.12 -19.31
N ARG A 106 10.69 -3.36 -18.21
CA ARG A 106 9.84 -2.21 -17.91
C ARG A 106 10.68 -1.03 -17.44
N CYS A 107 10.78 -0.01 -18.28
CA CYS A 107 11.45 1.26 -17.99
C CYS A 107 10.51 2.23 -17.26
N SER A 108 11.09 3.06 -16.39
CA SER A 108 10.38 4.15 -15.71
C SER A 108 10.29 5.40 -16.58
#